data_AF-A0ABD4LHV1-F1
#
_entry.id   AF-A0ABD4LHV1-F1
#
_cell.length_a   1.000
_cell.length_b   1.000
_cell.length_c   1.000
_cell.angle_alpha   90.00
_cell.angle_beta   90.00
_cell.angle_gamma   90.00
#
_symmetry.space_group_name_H-M   'P 1'
#
loop_
_entity.id
_entity.type
_entity.pdbx_description
1 polymer ?
#
loop_
_entity_poly.entity_id
_entity_poly.type
_entity_poly.pdbx_seq_one_letter_code
_entity_poly.pdbx_strand_id
1 'polypeptide(L)'
;MKNIIVGLACYIIFLICEWSDVNPVEAIILLSILLFIPMSFCIIDKRARNGSYLLFYKSVSFLYPIAAICAMLAFVTNQYIFAIIWFVYTGIVALFGINRLLERGWKPLEETAIDSAFIYLFLGGFWFFASVAKISIMQFTSDIVLLTAAHFHYSAFLLPLSAGLIGRKREKSSKVYAAIMFIIVISPMTVAIGITYSRVFEFFAVCLYLCAIYGYSIYVWKAKFNAISAKILLIISSSTLMVTIMFSLIYSYGNLKHVMTITIAKMVWIHGVVNGIGVALPAFVGWMIEKSVPNYKYYGKPMSRLRGKAAVGEAFLHNKNLIDRKECRGLVDKMNDYYSEAFDATKIPLSIVHFYENTKEFELQSHIKWTRWFRPVAFCYEKMSKRVGQIHLGMGGKWETMHGSIIGVIDEKDGRENVRGWLRKNEAEESIFVALYSKHTYENETYMNIALPLPYSNMTGVLKVCNKSKDLIITSKLRENGQGDEGIYLYTRFFTIRLPLAETFIIKENKDQILVAKHRMWIFGVKFLEIDYEIKKMEEK
;
A
#
# COMPACT_ATOMS: atom_id res chain seq x y z
N MET A 1 20.10 -13.69 -4.80
CA MET A 1 21.11 -14.70 -4.44
C MET A 1 22.43 -14.09 -3.97
N LYS A 2 23.07 -13.13 -4.67
CA LYS A 2 24.31 -12.46 -4.20
C LYS A 2 24.29 -12.07 -2.71
N ASN A 3 23.26 -11.36 -2.27
CA ASN A 3 23.14 -10.90 -0.88
C ASN A 3 23.02 -12.06 0.13
N ILE A 4 22.38 -13.18 -0.25
CA ILE A 4 22.29 -14.38 0.59
C ILE A 4 23.68 -15.00 0.78
N ILE A 5 24.46 -15.10 -0.29
CA ILE A 5 25.83 -15.65 -0.24
C ILE A 5 26.72 -14.79 0.66
N VAL A 6 26.67 -13.46 0.50
CA VAL A 6 27.43 -12.53 1.35
C VAL A 6 27.05 -12.70 2.81
N GLY A 7 25.74 -12.76 3.12
CA GLY A 7 25.28 -12.92 4.48
C GLY A 7 25.67 -14.28 5.08
N LEU A 8 25.55 -15.37 4.32
CA LEU A 8 25.99 -16.69 4.76
C LEU A 8 27.50 -16.71 5.08
N ALA A 9 28.33 -16.09 4.23
CA ALA A 9 29.75 -15.96 4.49
C ALA A 9 30.04 -15.16 5.77
N CYS A 10 29.34 -14.03 5.98
CA CYS A 10 29.46 -13.24 7.21
C CYS A 10 29.03 -14.06 8.45
N TYR A 11 27.97 -14.85 8.35
CA TYR A 11 27.48 -15.66 9.47
C TYR A 11 28.48 -16.75 9.85
N ILE A 12 29.11 -17.40 8.86
CA ILE A 12 30.18 -18.38 9.09
C ILE A 12 31.39 -17.70 9.75
N ILE A 13 31.80 -16.52 9.26
CA ILE A 13 32.91 -15.76 9.85
C ILE A 13 32.61 -15.40 11.31
N PHE A 14 31.39 -14.95 11.62
CA PHE A 14 30.97 -14.69 13.00
C PHE A 14 31.11 -15.91 13.89
N LEU A 15 30.58 -17.07 13.46
CA LEU A 15 30.67 -18.32 14.25
C LEU A 15 32.12 -18.77 14.47
N ILE A 16 33.02 -18.52 13.50
CA ILE A 16 34.44 -18.82 13.65
C ILE A 16 35.10 -17.86 14.65
N CYS A 17 34.79 -16.55 14.58
CA CYS A 17 35.39 -15.55 15.49
C CYS A 17 34.95 -15.75 16.93
N GLU A 18 33.67 -16.07 17.16
CA GLU A 18 33.08 -16.19 18.50
C GLU A 18 33.00 -17.64 19.00
N TRP A 19 33.65 -18.61 18.34
CA TRP A 19 33.47 -20.05 18.59
C TRP A 19 33.58 -20.45 20.08
N SER A 20 34.46 -19.79 20.83
CA SER A 20 34.70 -20.09 22.24
C SER A 20 33.57 -19.64 23.18
N ASP A 21 32.77 -18.63 22.82
CA ASP A 21 31.75 -18.04 23.69
C ASP A 21 30.55 -17.48 22.91
N VAL A 22 29.99 -18.28 22.00
CA VAL A 22 28.86 -17.83 21.16
C VAL A 22 27.62 -17.57 22.02
N ASN A 23 27.22 -16.29 22.11
CA ASN A 23 25.94 -15.93 22.70
C ASN A 23 24.78 -16.39 21.80
N PRO A 24 23.87 -17.26 22.27
CA PRO A 24 22.79 -17.80 21.44
C PRO A 24 21.84 -16.72 20.92
N VAL A 25 21.64 -15.62 21.65
CA VAL A 25 20.74 -14.53 21.23
C VAL A 25 21.37 -13.72 20.09
N GLU A 26 22.66 -13.42 20.19
CA GLU A 26 23.40 -12.71 19.13
C GLU A 26 23.46 -13.55 17.86
N ALA A 27 23.72 -14.85 18.00
CA ALA A 27 23.74 -15.80 16.89
C ALA A 27 22.41 -15.83 16.15
N ILE A 28 21.27 -15.95 16.86
CA ILE A 28 19.97 -15.91 16.17
C ILE A 28 19.73 -14.54 15.53
N ILE A 29 20.03 -13.41 16.19
CA ILE A 29 19.83 -12.07 15.59
C ILE A 29 20.60 -11.99 14.27
N LEU A 30 21.88 -12.35 14.26
CA LEU A 30 22.70 -12.35 13.05
C LEU A 30 22.19 -13.34 12.00
N LEU A 31 21.69 -14.50 12.40
CA LEU A 31 21.07 -15.43 11.45
C LEU A 31 19.88 -14.77 10.70
N SER A 32 19.06 -13.97 11.39
CA SER A 32 17.99 -13.23 10.70
C SER A 32 18.52 -12.13 9.79
N ILE A 33 19.44 -11.31 10.32
CA ILE A 33 20.06 -10.20 9.59
C ILE A 33 20.72 -10.68 8.29
N LEU A 34 21.49 -11.75 8.40
CA LEU A 34 22.40 -12.21 7.35
C LEU A 34 21.75 -13.23 6.40
N LEU A 35 20.73 -13.98 6.83
CA LEU A 35 20.13 -15.01 6.00
C LEU A 35 18.66 -14.69 5.66
N PHE A 36 17.83 -14.44 6.65
CA PHE A 36 16.38 -14.36 6.46
C PHE A 36 15.91 -13.07 5.79
N ILE A 37 16.49 -11.92 6.16
CA ILE A 37 16.19 -10.65 5.52
C ILE A 37 16.51 -10.67 4.01
N PRO A 38 17.70 -11.05 3.53
CA PRO A 38 17.95 -11.12 2.08
C PRO A 38 17.14 -12.21 1.36
N MET A 39 16.77 -13.31 2.04
CA MET A 39 15.84 -14.32 1.49
C MET A 39 14.45 -13.73 1.23
N SER A 40 13.94 -12.87 2.13
CA SER A 40 12.64 -12.21 1.95
C SER A 40 12.52 -11.43 0.63
N PHE A 41 13.58 -10.72 0.22
CA PHE A 41 13.66 -9.97 -1.04
C PHE A 41 13.76 -10.85 -2.30
N CYS A 42 13.91 -12.16 -2.13
CA CYS A 42 13.76 -13.14 -3.20
C CYS A 42 12.31 -13.65 -3.34
N ILE A 43 11.49 -13.47 -2.30
CA ILE A 43 10.10 -13.92 -2.25
C ILE A 43 9.14 -12.80 -2.67
N ILE A 44 9.43 -11.56 -2.29
CA ILE A 44 8.53 -10.41 -2.49
C ILE A 44 8.75 -9.66 -3.82
N ASP A 45 7.72 -8.92 -4.24
CA ASP A 45 7.75 -8.11 -5.45
C ASP A 45 8.64 -6.88 -5.27
N LYS A 46 9.51 -6.69 -6.26
CA LYS A 46 10.49 -5.60 -6.31
C LYS A 46 10.43 -4.79 -7.60
N ARG A 47 9.59 -5.21 -8.55
CA ARG A 47 9.43 -4.58 -9.86
C ARG A 47 8.01 -4.09 -10.07
N ALA A 48 7.90 -2.93 -10.69
CA ALA A 48 6.67 -2.37 -11.20
C ALA A 48 6.26 -3.03 -12.52
N ARG A 49 5.04 -2.75 -13.00
CA ARG A 49 4.50 -3.28 -14.27
C ARG A 49 5.39 -2.97 -15.48
N ASN A 50 6.01 -1.80 -15.49
CA ASN A 50 6.94 -1.36 -16.54
C ASN A 50 8.35 -2.00 -16.44
N GLY A 51 8.56 -2.98 -15.57
CA GLY A 51 9.84 -3.67 -15.37
C GLY A 51 10.87 -2.91 -14.53
N SER A 52 10.63 -1.63 -14.22
CA SER A 52 11.49 -0.84 -13.33
C SER A 52 11.43 -1.37 -11.89
N TYR A 53 12.50 -1.13 -11.13
CA TYR A 53 12.50 -1.45 -9.70
C TYR A 53 11.67 -0.44 -8.92
N LEU A 54 10.98 -0.92 -7.88
CA LEU A 54 10.29 -0.05 -6.94
C LEU A 54 11.28 0.90 -6.25
N LEU A 55 10.76 2.04 -5.80
CA LEU A 55 11.52 3.04 -5.06
C LEU A 55 12.19 2.39 -3.83
N PHE A 56 13.39 2.85 -3.48
CA PHE A 56 14.25 2.34 -2.41
C PHE A 56 14.82 0.92 -2.60
N TYR A 57 14.20 0.04 -3.39
CA TYR A 57 14.70 -1.34 -3.55
C TYR A 57 16.15 -1.40 -4.09
N LYS A 58 16.51 -0.52 -5.02
CA LYS A 58 17.89 -0.44 -5.53
C LYS A 58 18.88 -0.13 -4.41
N SER A 59 18.54 0.84 -3.55
CA SER A 59 19.36 1.23 -2.39
C SER A 59 19.45 0.08 -1.38
N VAL A 60 18.33 -0.58 -1.07
CA VAL A 60 18.29 -1.78 -0.21
C VAL A 60 19.24 -2.85 -0.75
N SER A 61 19.14 -3.19 -2.03
CA SER A 61 19.96 -4.24 -2.62
C SER A 61 21.45 -3.88 -2.65
N PHE A 62 21.79 -2.60 -2.89
CA PHE A 62 23.17 -2.12 -3.01
C PHE A 62 23.87 -1.97 -1.65
N LEU A 63 23.17 -1.44 -0.65
CA LEU A 63 23.74 -1.15 0.68
C LEU A 63 23.76 -2.39 1.59
N TYR A 64 22.98 -3.43 1.28
CA TYR A 64 22.90 -4.63 2.12
C TYR A 64 24.26 -5.24 2.49
N PRO A 65 25.22 -5.49 1.56
CA PRO A 65 26.50 -6.10 1.93
C PRO A 65 27.26 -5.30 2.98
N ILE A 66 27.25 -3.96 2.87
CA ILE A 66 27.93 -3.06 3.80
C ILE A 66 27.23 -3.13 5.17
N ALA A 67 25.90 -3.04 5.18
CA ALA A 67 25.11 -3.09 6.41
C ALA A 67 25.23 -4.45 7.12
N ALA A 68 25.27 -5.55 6.37
CA ALA A 68 25.43 -6.91 6.87
C ALA A 68 26.80 -7.11 7.56
N ILE A 69 27.88 -6.67 6.90
CA ILE A 69 29.23 -6.72 7.49
C ILE A 69 29.29 -5.86 8.76
N CYS A 70 28.69 -4.66 8.75
CA CYS A 70 28.66 -3.80 9.93
C CYS A 70 27.85 -4.45 11.07
N ALA A 71 26.69 -5.05 10.79
CA ALA A 71 25.91 -5.74 11.83
C ALA A 71 26.72 -6.88 12.47
N MET A 72 27.45 -7.67 11.67
CA MET A 72 28.37 -8.70 12.16
C MET A 72 29.48 -8.11 13.04
N LEU A 73 30.18 -7.08 12.53
CA LEU A 73 31.26 -6.40 13.25
C LEU A 73 30.77 -5.75 14.56
N ALA A 74 29.51 -5.32 14.63
CA ALA A 74 28.96 -4.71 15.82
C ALA A 74 28.99 -5.65 17.04
N PHE A 75 28.72 -6.95 16.85
CA PHE A 75 28.85 -7.94 17.93
C PHE A 75 30.31 -8.36 18.14
N VAL A 76 31.05 -8.67 17.08
CA VAL A 76 32.46 -9.11 17.19
C VAL A 76 33.36 -8.05 17.85
N THR A 77 33.15 -6.78 17.55
CA THR A 77 33.99 -5.68 18.06
C THR A 77 33.36 -4.93 19.23
N ASN A 78 32.09 -5.18 19.54
CA ASN A 78 31.29 -4.40 20.50
C ASN A 78 31.26 -2.88 20.21
N GLN A 79 31.48 -2.45 18.96
CA GLN A 79 31.47 -1.04 18.56
C GLN A 79 30.11 -0.62 18.00
N TYR A 80 29.45 0.32 18.68
CA TYR A 80 28.10 0.78 18.31
C TYR A 80 28.02 1.49 16.95
N ILE A 81 29.14 2.04 16.45
CA ILE A 81 29.18 2.74 15.15
C ILE A 81 28.73 1.81 14.02
N PHE A 82 29.13 0.54 14.07
CA PHE A 82 28.69 -0.44 13.08
C PHE A 82 27.20 -0.75 13.20
N ALA A 83 26.65 -0.73 14.43
CA ALA A 83 25.23 -0.92 14.65
C ALA A 83 24.37 0.24 14.12
N ILE A 84 24.89 1.48 14.13
CA ILE A 84 24.22 2.64 13.50
C ILE A 84 24.02 2.39 12.00
N ILE A 85 25.01 1.82 11.31
CA ILE A 85 24.91 1.55 9.87
C ILE A 85 23.78 0.54 9.60
N TRP A 86 23.66 -0.50 10.42
CA TRP A 86 22.54 -1.44 10.35
C TRP A 86 21.19 -0.75 10.62
N PHE A 87 21.11 0.11 11.64
CA PHE A 87 19.90 0.85 11.96
C PHE A 87 19.45 1.79 10.83
N VAL A 88 20.38 2.52 10.21
CA VAL A 88 20.08 3.36 9.04
C VAL A 88 19.59 2.49 7.87
N TYR A 89 20.22 1.34 7.66
CA TYR A 89 19.81 0.38 6.62
C TYR A 89 18.38 -0.13 6.83
N THR A 90 17.99 -0.51 8.05
CA THR A 90 16.61 -0.93 8.32
C THR A 90 15.60 0.20 8.13
N GLY A 91 16.02 1.47 8.30
CA GLY A 91 15.22 2.64 7.92
C GLY A 91 14.93 2.69 6.41
N ILE A 92 15.92 2.41 5.57
CA ILE A 92 15.73 2.32 4.10
C ILE A 92 14.79 1.16 3.74
N VAL A 93 14.91 0.02 4.43
CA VAL A 93 14.00 -1.12 4.26
C VAL A 93 12.57 -0.77 4.67
N ALA A 94 12.38 -0.03 5.76
CA ALA A 94 11.06 0.44 6.16
C ALA A 94 10.47 1.44 5.15
N LEU A 95 11.27 2.36 4.60
CA LEU A 95 10.83 3.26 3.53
C LEU A 95 10.39 2.49 2.27
N PHE A 96 11.04 1.37 1.94
CA PHE A 96 10.59 0.47 0.87
C PHE A 96 9.19 -0.12 1.18
N GLY A 97 8.96 -0.62 2.40
CA GLY A 97 7.65 -1.10 2.84
C GLY A 97 6.57 -0.01 2.83
N ILE A 98 6.90 1.19 3.32
CA ILE A 98 6.00 2.36 3.34
C ILE A 98 5.64 2.77 1.91
N ASN A 99 6.61 2.84 0.99
CA ASN A 99 6.34 3.21 -0.40
C ASN A 99 5.35 2.25 -1.06
N ARG A 100 5.51 0.93 -0.84
CA ARG A 100 4.57 -0.09 -1.32
C ARG A 100 3.18 0.11 -0.73
N LEU A 101 3.10 0.31 0.58
CA LEU A 101 1.84 0.53 1.29
C LEU A 101 1.12 1.79 0.82
N LEU A 102 1.85 2.88 0.60
CA LEU A 102 1.27 4.16 0.19
C LEU A 102 0.76 4.13 -1.25
N GLU A 103 1.49 3.53 -2.20
CA GLU A 103 1.06 3.46 -3.61
C GLU A 103 -0.15 2.55 -3.79
N ARG A 104 -0.18 1.41 -3.09
CA ARG A 104 -1.28 0.44 -3.16
C ARG A 104 -2.47 0.86 -2.31
N GLY A 105 -2.21 1.44 -1.13
CA GLY A 105 -3.13 1.57 -0.03
C GLY A 105 -3.18 0.33 0.87
N TRP A 106 -4.02 0.39 1.90
CA TRP A 106 -4.21 -0.67 2.92
C TRP A 106 -4.80 -2.00 2.43
N LYS A 107 -5.31 -2.06 1.19
CA LYS A 107 -5.90 -3.27 0.61
C LYS A 107 -5.06 -3.78 -0.57
N PRO A 108 -4.98 -5.10 -0.77
CA PRO A 108 -5.53 -6.12 0.12
C PRO A 108 -4.66 -6.31 1.38
N LEU A 109 -5.21 -6.98 2.39
CA LEU A 109 -4.59 -7.05 3.73
C LEU A 109 -3.31 -7.90 3.74
N GLU A 110 -3.24 -8.92 2.89
CA GLU A 110 -2.07 -9.78 2.75
C GLU A 110 -0.81 -9.01 2.38
N GLU A 111 -0.92 -8.05 1.47
CA GLU A 111 0.21 -7.21 1.08
C GLU A 111 0.56 -6.20 2.18
N THR A 112 -0.43 -5.67 2.89
CA THR A 112 -0.21 -4.75 4.01
C THR A 112 0.55 -5.43 5.15
N ALA A 113 0.30 -6.71 5.39
CA ALA A 113 1.07 -7.48 6.37
C ALA A 113 2.51 -7.73 5.93
N ILE A 114 2.75 -8.02 4.65
CA ILE A 114 4.10 -8.11 4.08
C ILE A 114 4.83 -6.77 4.25
N ASP A 115 4.19 -5.64 3.94
CA ASP A 115 4.81 -4.32 4.11
C ASP A 115 5.10 -4.01 5.58
N SER A 116 4.19 -4.39 6.48
CA SER A 116 4.36 -4.23 7.93
C SER A 116 5.58 -4.98 8.45
N ALA A 117 5.88 -6.18 7.90
CA ALA A 117 7.09 -6.92 8.23
C ALA A 117 8.36 -6.08 8.00
N PHE A 118 8.46 -5.42 6.84
CA PHE A 118 9.61 -4.56 6.51
C PHE A 118 9.66 -3.28 7.34
N ILE A 119 8.51 -2.74 7.72
CA ILE A 119 8.42 -1.57 8.61
C ILE A 119 8.92 -1.93 10.02
N TYR A 120 8.54 -3.10 10.54
CA TYR A 120 8.98 -3.55 11.87
C TYR A 120 10.48 -3.78 11.99
N LEU A 121 11.19 -4.06 10.88
CA LEU A 121 12.65 -4.17 10.90
C LEU A 121 13.33 -2.86 11.33
N PHE A 122 12.70 -1.69 11.13
CA PHE A 122 13.25 -0.43 11.65
C PHE A 122 13.36 -0.44 13.18
N LEU A 123 12.31 -0.94 13.86
CA LEU A 123 12.36 -1.15 15.30
C LEU A 123 13.40 -2.20 15.67
N GLY A 124 13.53 -3.27 14.89
CA GLY A 124 14.62 -4.24 15.06
C GLY A 124 16.00 -3.58 15.05
N GLY A 125 16.28 -2.75 14.05
CA GLY A 125 17.54 -2.01 13.95
C GLY A 125 17.77 -1.04 15.10
N PHE A 126 16.71 -0.35 15.57
CA PHE A 126 16.77 0.52 16.73
C PHE A 126 17.17 -0.24 18.00
N TRP A 127 16.47 -1.35 18.30
CA TRP A 127 16.75 -2.17 19.48
C TRP A 127 18.12 -2.86 19.41
N PHE A 128 18.55 -3.26 18.21
CA PHE A 128 19.90 -3.78 17.97
C PHE A 128 20.97 -2.74 18.28
N PHE A 129 20.82 -1.52 17.75
CA PHE A 129 21.71 -0.40 18.06
C PHE A 129 21.73 -0.10 19.56
N ALA A 130 20.57 0.00 20.20
CA ALA A 130 20.47 0.26 21.62
C ALA A 130 21.16 -0.81 22.48
N SER A 131 21.06 -2.09 22.05
CA SER A 131 21.72 -3.21 22.71
C SER A 131 23.24 -3.10 22.65
N VAL A 132 23.82 -2.90 21.47
CA VAL A 132 25.28 -2.77 21.29
C VAL A 132 25.81 -1.50 21.97
N ALA A 133 25.05 -0.40 21.90
CA ALA A 133 25.41 0.85 22.56
C ALA A 133 25.18 0.83 24.09
N LYS A 134 24.65 -0.26 24.65
CA LYS A 134 24.32 -0.42 26.08
C LYS A 134 23.42 0.70 26.61
N ILE A 135 22.51 1.20 25.77
CA ILE A 135 21.55 2.24 26.15
C ILE A 135 20.46 1.62 27.02
N SER A 136 20.29 2.14 28.23
CA SER A 136 19.17 1.75 29.09
C SER A 136 17.88 2.41 28.58
N ILE A 137 16.92 1.57 28.17
CA ILE A 137 15.59 1.99 27.73
C ILE A 137 14.57 1.49 28.75
N MET A 138 13.68 2.36 29.24
CA MET A 138 12.57 1.98 30.13
C MET A 138 13.00 1.14 31.36
N GLN A 139 14.22 1.37 31.87
CA GLN A 139 14.82 0.61 32.98
C GLN A 139 15.00 -0.90 32.71
N PHE A 140 14.98 -1.31 31.44
CA PHE A 140 15.22 -2.69 31.06
C PHE A 140 16.68 -3.10 31.25
N THR A 141 16.89 -4.37 31.62
CA THR A 141 18.21 -4.99 31.62
C THR A 141 18.72 -5.15 30.19
N SER A 142 20.04 -5.19 30.00
CA SER A 142 20.67 -5.36 28.68
C SER A 142 20.17 -6.60 27.93
N ASP A 143 19.87 -7.68 28.66
CA ASP A 143 19.31 -8.91 28.09
C ASP A 143 17.92 -8.68 27.47
N ILE A 144 17.05 -7.90 28.13
CA ILE A 144 15.71 -7.60 27.61
C ILE A 144 15.82 -6.73 26.35
N VAL A 145 16.74 -5.76 26.32
CA VAL A 145 17.00 -4.94 25.13
C VAL A 145 17.45 -5.82 23.96
N LEU A 146 18.38 -6.75 24.19
CA LEU A 146 18.88 -7.69 23.18
C LEU A 146 17.77 -8.66 22.71
N LEU A 147 16.99 -9.24 23.64
CA LEU A 147 15.85 -10.09 23.31
C LEU A 147 14.80 -9.32 22.49
N THR A 148 14.57 -8.04 22.79
CA THR A 148 13.63 -7.21 22.05
C THR A 148 14.10 -7.02 20.61
N ALA A 149 15.41 -6.80 20.40
CA ALA A 149 16.00 -6.78 19.06
C ALA A 149 15.75 -8.09 18.30
N ALA A 150 15.89 -9.25 18.97
CA ALA A 150 15.58 -10.54 18.38
C ALA A 150 14.10 -10.68 17.99
N HIS A 151 13.16 -10.25 18.84
CA HIS A 151 11.73 -10.33 18.55
C HIS A 151 11.33 -9.53 17.29
N PHE A 152 11.93 -8.35 17.08
CA PHE A 152 11.64 -7.53 15.90
C PHE A 152 12.30 -8.05 14.61
N HIS A 153 13.48 -8.66 14.70
CA HIS A 153 14.12 -9.31 13.54
C HIS A 153 13.52 -10.68 13.21
N TYR A 154 12.82 -11.32 14.14
CA TYR A 154 12.15 -12.61 13.93
C TYR A 154 10.63 -12.50 13.91
N SER A 155 9.99 -12.49 15.07
CA SER A 155 8.53 -12.65 15.18
C SER A 155 7.78 -11.52 14.45
N ALA A 156 8.16 -10.26 14.69
CA ALA A 156 7.52 -9.11 14.05
C ALA A 156 7.79 -8.98 12.54
N PHE A 157 8.77 -9.74 12.02
CA PHE A 157 9.13 -9.77 10.61
C PHE A 157 8.55 -11.00 9.90
N LEU A 158 8.94 -12.19 10.36
CA LEU A 158 8.59 -13.47 9.76
C LEU A 158 7.09 -13.73 9.74
N LEU A 159 6.38 -13.45 10.84
CA LEU A 159 4.96 -13.82 10.93
C LEU A 159 4.07 -12.94 10.05
N PRO A 160 4.16 -11.60 10.08
CA PRO A 160 3.43 -10.77 9.12
C PRO A 160 3.76 -11.10 7.67
N LEU A 161 5.04 -11.37 7.36
CA LEU A 161 5.47 -11.80 6.03
C LEU A 161 4.78 -13.11 5.62
N SER A 162 4.89 -14.16 6.44
CA SER A 162 4.33 -15.48 6.13
C SER A 162 2.81 -15.48 6.09
N ALA A 163 2.17 -14.74 6.99
CA ALA A 163 0.72 -14.57 7.05
C ALA A 163 0.17 -13.80 5.83
N GLY A 164 0.96 -12.89 5.26
CA GLY A 164 0.66 -12.27 3.97
C GLY A 164 0.87 -13.24 2.79
N LEU A 165 1.95 -14.01 2.78
CA LEU A 165 2.23 -14.97 1.71
C LEU A 165 1.20 -16.10 1.61
N ILE A 166 0.66 -16.57 2.74
CA ILE A 166 -0.48 -17.50 2.75
C ILE A 166 -1.77 -16.81 2.27
N GLY A 167 -1.91 -15.52 2.54
CA GLY A 167 -3.01 -14.68 2.04
C GLY A 167 -3.11 -14.65 0.53
N ARG A 168 -1.97 -14.55 -0.17
CA ARG A 168 -1.90 -14.60 -1.64
C ARG A 168 -2.46 -15.90 -2.23
N LYS A 169 -2.43 -17.01 -1.48
CA LYS A 169 -2.92 -18.32 -1.90
C LYS A 169 -4.42 -18.50 -1.72
N ARG A 170 -5.12 -17.49 -1.16
CA ARG A 170 -6.56 -17.57 -0.89
C ARG A 170 -7.37 -17.16 -2.12
N GLU A 171 -8.39 -17.95 -2.43
CA GLU A 171 -9.30 -17.68 -3.56
C GLU A 171 -10.45 -16.72 -3.19
N LYS A 172 -10.91 -16.76 -1.93
CA LYS A 172 -12.10 -16.00 -1.47
C LYS A 172 -11.74 -15.03 -0.35
N SER A 173 -12.50 -13.97 -0.14
CA SER A 173 -12.36 -13.13 1.06
C SER A 173 -12.80 -13.91 2.31
N SER A 174 -12.24 -13.61 3.48
CA SER A 174 -12.68 -14.18 4.76
C SER A 174 -12.46 -13.19 5.88
N LYS A 175 -13.50 -12.94 6.67
CA LYS A 175 -13.44 -12.10 7.87
C LYS A 175 -12.54 -12.71 8.94
N VAL A 176 -12.50 -14.05 9.03
CA VAL A 176 -11.63 -14.78 9.97
C VAL A 176 -10.17 -14.56 9.62
N TYR A 177 -9.81 -14.71 8.34
CA TYR A 177 -8.47 -14.38 7.86
C TYR A 177 -8.12 -12.91 8.15
N ALA A 178 -9.01 -11.98 7.83
CA ALA A 178 -8.79 -10.55 8.09
C ALA A 178 -8.52 -10.26 9.58
N ALA A 179 -9.28 -10.90 10.49
CA ALA A 179 -9.07 -10.78 11.93
C ALA A 179 -7.71 -11.35 12.37
N ILE A 180 -7.34 -12.55 11.89
CA ILE A 180 -6.04 -13.17 12.18
C ILE A 180 -4.90 -12.29 11.70
N MET A 181 -4.97 -11.76 10.47
CA MET A 181 -3.96 -10.87 9.91
C MET A 181 -3.81 -9.59 10.72
N PHE A 182 -4.93 -8.97 11.08
CA PHE A 182 -4.94 -7.77 11.90
C PHE A 182 -4.27 -8.02 13.26
N ILE A 183 -4.63 -9.13 13.93
CA ILE A 183 -4.02 -9.54 15.19
C ILE A 183 -2.52 -9.76 15.00
N ILE A 184 -2.08 -10.53 14.00
CA ILE A 184 -0.65 -10.82 13.77
C ILE A 184 0.14 -9.52 13.54
N VAL A 185 -0.39 -8.59 12.75
CA VAL A 185 0.30 -7.33 12.45
C VAL A 185 0.38 -6.42 13.68
N ILE A 186 -0.66 -6.35 14.51
CA ILE A 186 -0.66 -5.45 15.68
C ILE A 186 0.01 -6.06 16.92
N SER A 187 0.10 -7.40 17.00
CA SER A 187 0.56 -8.13 18.19
C SER A 187 1.97 -7.76 18.68
N PRO A 188 2.99 -7.53 17.83
CA PRO A 188 4.30 -7.10 18.31
C PRO A 188 4.24 -5.84 19.17
N MET A 189 3.37 -4.88 18.82
CA MET A 189 3.18 -3.64 19.57
C MET A 189 2.36 -3.87 20.85
N THR A 190 1.28 -4.65 20.79
CA THR A 190 0.44 -4.89 21.97
C THR A 190 1.16 -5.71 23.04
N VAL A 191 1.94 -6.72 22.64
CA VAL A 191 2.75 -7.51 23.58
C VAL A 191 3.84 -6.64 24.22
N ALA A 192 4.54 -5.80 23.44
CA ALA A 192 5.55 -4.88 23.98
C ALA A 192 4.95 -3.90 25.01
N ILE A 193 3.77 -3.35 24.73
CA ILE A 193 3.03 -2.50 25.69
C ILE A 193 2.66 -3.28 26.95
N GLY A 194 2.23 -4.54 26.82
CA GLY A 194 1.92 -5.41 27.96
C GLY A 194 3.11 -5.66 28.88
N ILE A 195 4.24 -6.06 28.31
CA ILE A 195 5.49 -6.29 29.07
C ILE A 195 5.91 -5.02 29.83
N THR A 196 5.72 -3.85 29.21
CA THR A 196 6.15 -2.56 29.78
C THR A 196 5.23 -2.07 30.89
N TYR A 197 3.90 -2.15 30.71
CA TYR A 197 2.95 -1.42 31.55
C TYR A 197 1.98 -2.31 32.35
N SER A 198 1.65 -3.52 31.89
CA SER A 198 0.62 -4.34 32.55
C SER A 198 0.73 -5.83 32.22
N ARG A 199 1.04 -6.64 33.23
CA ARG A 199 1.10 -8.11 33.13
C ARG A 199 -0.23 -8.75 32.79
N VAL A 200 -1.35 -8.15 33.22
CA VAL A 200 -2.70 -8.59 32.85
C VAL A 200 -2.90 -8.38 31.34
N PHE A 201 -2.54 -7.20 30.85
CA PHE A 201 -2.64 -6.89 29.43
C PHE A 201 -1.69 -7.76 28.58
N GLU A 202 -0.46 -8.00 29.06
CA GLU A 202 0.50 -8.93 28.46
C GLU A 202 -0.13 -10.31 28.26
N PHE A 203 -0.69 -10.90 29.32
CA PHE A 203 -1.29 -12.23 29.25
C PHE A 203 -2.41 -12.30 28.22
N PHE A 204 -3.32 -11.31 28.19
CA PHE A 204 -4.39 -11.25 27.19
C PHE A 204 -3.85 -11.05 25.77
N ALA A 205 -2.84 -10.20 25.58
CA ALA A 205 -2.21 -9.97 24.28
C ALA A 205 -1.55 -11.25 23.75
N VAL A 206 -0.84 -11.99 24.61
CA VAL A 206 -0.21 -13.27 24.26
C VAL A 206 -1.27 -14.33 23.93
N CYS A 207 -2.36 -14.41 24.70
CA CYS A 207 -3.48 -15.32 24.40
C CYS A 207 -4.10 -15.04 23.03
N LEU A 208 -4.37 -13.77 22.74
CA LEU A 208 -4.94 -13.37 21.46
C LEU A 208 -3.98 -13.69 20.29
N TYR A 209 -2.69 -13.43 20.48
CA TYR A 209 -1.67 -13.72 19.48
C TYR A 209 -1.53 -15.22 19.20
N LEU A 210 -1.58 -16.04 20.25
CA LEU A 210 -1.60 -17.50 20.17
C LEU A 210 -2.79 -18.00 19.34
N CYS A 211 -4.01 -17.49 19.59
CA CYS A 211 -5.17 -17.86 18.79
C CYS A 211 -4.98 -17.51 17.30
N ALA A 212 -4.37 -16.35 17.02
CA ALA A 212 -4.08 -15.93 15.64
C ALA A 212 -3.01 -16.82 14.98
N ILE A 213 -1.96 -17.21 15.70
CA ILE A 213 -0.93 -18.15 15.23
C ILE A 213 -1.54 -19.51 14.91
N TYR A 214 -2.42 -20.03 15.78
CA TYR A 214 -3.13 -21.29 15.53
C TYR A 214 -4.01 -21.18 14.28
N GLY A 215 -4.74 -20.07 14.14
CA GLY A 215 -5.52 -19.78 12.94
C GLY A 215 -4.65 -19.74 11.68
N TYR A 216 -3.50 -19.07 11.72
CA TYR A 216 -2.51 -19.04 10.65
C TYR A 216 -2.02 -20.45 10.28
N SER A 217 -1.65 -21.28 11.25
CA SER A 217 -1.20 -22.66 11.02
C SER A 217 -2.27 -23.51 10.35
N ILE A 218 -3.53 -23.38 10.77
CA ILE A 218 -4.66 -24.08 10.13
C ILE A 218 -4.82 -23.63 8.67
N TYR A 219 -4.62 -22.34 8.36
CA TYR A 219 -4.62 -21.87 6.97
C TYR A 219 -3.46 -22.46 6.15
N VAL A 220 -2.26 -22.55 6.73
CA VAL A 220 -1.10 -23.20 6.09
C VAL A 220 -1.42 -24.67 5.76
N TRP A 221 -2.00 -25.41 6.71
CA TRP A 221 -2.30 -26.84 6.51
C TRP A 221 -3.37 -27.09 5.44
N LYS A 222 -4.35 -26.19 5.33
CA LYS A 222 -5.46 -26.28 4.35
C LYS A 222 -5.11 -25.76 2.96
N ALA A 223 -4.10 -24.89 2.85
CA ALA A 223 -3.76 -24.29 1.56
C ALA A 223 -3.18 -25.30 0.57
N LYS A 224 -3.39 -25.00 -0.72
CA LYS A 224 -2.75 -25.70 -1.84
C LYS A 224 -1.42 -25.02 -2.13
N PHE A 225 -0.39 -25.84 -2.32
CA PHE A 225 0.98 -25.42 -2.64
C PHE A 225 1.35 -25.98 -4.01
N ASN A 226 2.22 -25.25 -4.72
CA ASN A 226 2.77 -25.67 -6.00
C ASN A 226 3.76 -26.83 -5.82
N ALA A 227 4.48 -26.87 -4.70
CA ALA A 227 5.46 -27.90 -4.38
C ALA A 227 5.16 -28.60 -3.05
N ILE A 228 5.24 -29.94 -3.04
CA ILE A 228 5.04 -30.75 -1.83
C ILE A 228 6.12 -30.44 -0.79
N SER A 229 7.37 -30.25 -1.20
CA SER A 229 8.47 -29.86 -0.31
C SER A 229 8.20 -28.52 0.39
N ALA A 230 7.67 -27.52 -0.32
CA ALA A 230 7.27 -26.25 0.27
C ALA A 230 6.16 -26.45 1.33
N LYS A 231 5.14 -27.25 1.01
CA LYS A 231 4.07 -27.59 1.94
C LYS A 231 4.59 -28.26 3.20
N ILE A 232 5.43 -29.28 3.07
CA ILE A 232 6.00 -30.01 4.22
C ILE A 232 6.80 -29.06 5.11
N LEU A 233 7.70 -28.25 4.53
CA LEU A 233 8.49 -27.29 5.29
C LEU A 233 7.62 -26.28 6.05
N LEU A 234 6.58 -25.75 5.39
CA LEU A 234 5.69 -24.78 6.02
C LEU A 234 4.78 -25.40 7.10
N ILE A 235 4.36 -26.66 6.94
CA ILE A 235 3.67 -27.41 7.99
C ILE A 235 4.61 -27.62 9.19
N ILE A 236 5.86 -28.04 8.96
CA ILE A 236 6.84 -28.23 10.04
C ILE A 236 7.07 -26.90 10.78
N SER A 237 7.26 -25.82 10.03
CA SER A 237 7.44 -24.47 10.57
C SER A 237 6.24 -24.04 11.43
N SER A 238 5.02 -24.15 10.89
CA SER A 238 3.81 -23.69 11.58
C SER A 238 3.45 -24.56 12.79
N SER A 239 3.68 -25.88 12.70
CA SER A 239 3.48 -26.82 13.82
C SER A 239 4.48 -26.58 14.94
N THR A 240 5.75 -26.36 14.61
CA THR A 240 6.79 -26.03 15.60
C THR A 240 6.43 -24.73 16.32
N LEU A 241 5.99 -23.70 15.58
CA LEU A 241 5.57 -22.44 16.16
C LEU A 241 4.37 -22.59 17.12
N MET A 242 3.40 -23.45 16.80
CA MET A 242 2.27 -23.73 17.69
C MET A 242 2.73 -24.31 19.03
N VAL A 243 3.76 -25.17 19.02
CA VAL A 243 4.33 -25.73 20.24
C VAL A 243 5.11 -24.66 21.00
N THR A 244 5.99 -23.91 20.32
CA THR A 244 6.86 -22.93 20.99
C THR A 244 6.10 -21.74 21.58
N ILE A 245 4.97 -21.33 21.00
CA ILE A 245 4.14 -20.24 21.55
C ILE A 245 3.39 -20.65 22.83
N MET A 246 3.15 -21.96 23.05
CA MET A 246 2.59 -22.42 24.34
C MET A 246 3.53 -22.08 25.50
N PHE A 247 4.85 -22.19 25.30
CA PHE A 247 5.81 -21.83 26.35
C PHE A 247 5.79 -20.33 26.66
N SER A 248 5.54 -19.47 25.66
CA SER A 248 5.33 -18.03 25.89
C SER A 248 4.08 -17.76 26.72
N LEU A 249 2.99 -18.52 26.50
CA LEU A 249 1.78 -18.42 27.32
C LEU A 249 2.04 -18.87 28.76
N ILE A 250 2.74 -19.99 28.96
CA ILE A 250 3.10 -20.49 30.30
C ILE A 250 4.01 -19.50 31.03
N TYR A 251 4.95 -18.88 30.31
CA TYR A 251 5.80 -17.82 30.84
C TYR A 251 4.98 -16.59 31.27
N SER A 252 4.11 -16.08 30.39
CA SER A 252 3.26 -14.92 30.68
C SER A 252 2.28 -15.18 31.84
N TYR A 253 1.73 -16.40 31.92
CA TYR A 253 0.92 -16.84 33.06
C TYR A 253 1.72 -16.86 34.38
N GLY A 254 2.96 -17.33 34.34
CA GLY A 254 3.88 -17.27 35.48
C GLY A 254 4.12 -15.83 35.95
N ASN A 255 4.40 -14.91 35.02
CA ASN A 255 4.54 -13.48 35.31
C ASN A 255 3.27 -12.88 35.94
N LEU A 256 2.10 -13.24 35.42
CA LEU A 256 0.80 -12.81 35.95
C LEU A 256 0.57 -13.32 37.39
N LYS A 257 1.00 -14.55 37.70
CA LYS A 257 0.87 -15.15 39.03
C LYS A 257 2.06 -14.84 39.96
N HIS A 258 3.05 -14.09 39.50
CA HIS A 258 4.30 -13.83 40.22
C HIS A 258 5.06 -15.11 40.61
N VAL A 259 4.91 -16.18 39.83
CA VAL A 259 5.60 -17.46 40.02
C VAL A 259 6.55 -17.70 38.86
N MET A 260 7.81 -18.02 39.15
CA MET A 260 8.79 -18.35 38.12
C MET A 260 8.47 -19.72 37.51
N THR A 261 7.82 -19.74 36.35
CA THR A 261 7.51 -20.98 35.60
C THR A 261 8.68 -21.41 34.73
N ILE A 262 9.21 -20.50 33.92
CA ILE A 262 10.31 -20.74 32.97
C ILE A 262 11.33 -19.60 33.08
N THR A 263 12.61 -19.93 33.20
CA THR A 263 13.68 -18.92 33.24
C THR A 263 13.93 -18.31 31.86
N ILE A 264 14.46 -17.08 31.82
CA ILE A 264 14.79 -16.39 30.55
C ILE A 264 15.77 -17.23 29.72
N ALA A 265 16.81 -17.79 30.34
CA ALA A 265 17.77 -18.67 29.66
C ALA A 265 17.10 -19.89 29.01
N LYS A 266 16.15 -20.54 29.70
CA LYS A 266 15.38 -21.65 29.12
C LYS A 266 14.49 -21.17 27.97
N MET A 267 13.83 -20.01 28.10
CA MET A 267 13.03 -19.41 27.03
C MET A 267 13.85 -19.11 25.77
N VAL A 268 15.09 -18.64 25.92
CA VAL A 268 16.00 -18.40 24.78
C VAL A 268 16.21 -19.68 23.97
N TRP A 269 16.40 -20.83 24.63
CA TRP A 269 16.58 -22.10 23.93
C TRP A 269 15.27 -22.66 23.36
N ILE A 270 14.24 -22.84 24.20
CA ILE A 270 13.01 -23.55 23.79
C ILE A 270 12.12 -22.74 22.84
N HIS A 271 12.16 -21.40 22.94
CA HIS A 271 11.37 -20.50 22.12
C HIS A 271 12.26 -19.76 21.12
N GLY A 272 13.35 -19.14 21.57
CA GLY A 272 14.24 -18.35 20.69
C GLY A 272 14.93 -19.19 19.61
N VAL A 273 15.84 -20.08 20.01
CA VAL A 273 16.66 -20.91 19.10
C VAL A 273 15.80 -21.85 18.28
N VAL A 274 14.83 -22.53 18.90
CA VAL A 274 13.89 -23.40 18.17
C VAL A 274 13.07 -22.61 17.15
N ASN A 275 12.65 -21.37 17.42
CA ASN A 275 11.98 -20.56 16.40
C ASN A 275 12.95 -20.07 15.31
N GLY A 276 14.20 -19.75 15.67
CA GLY A 276 15.22 -19.35 14.71
C GLY A 276 15.50 -20.42 13.66
N ILE A 277 15.64 -21.68 14.10
CA ILE A 277 16.04 -22.79 13.23
C ILE A 277 14.81 -23.61 12.78
N GLY A 278 13.95 -24.02 13.71
CA GLY A 278 12.80 -24.90 13.45
C GLY A 278 11.58 -24.20 12.87
N VAL A 279 11.48 -22.87 12.95
CA VAL A 279 10.37 -22.09 12.36
C VAL A 279 10.85 -21.24 11.20
N ALA A 280 11.82 -20.35 11.40
CA ALA A 280 12.19 -19.36 10.39
C ALA A 280 12.87 -19.99 9.17
N LEU A 281 13.86 -20.86 9.36
CA LEU A 281 14.55 -21.51 8.25
C LEU A 281 13.60 -22.30 7.33
N PRO A 282 12.77 -23.25 7.83
CA PRO A 282 11.82 -23.96 6.96
C PRO A 282 10.76 -23.02 6.36
N ALA A 283 10.36 -21.95 7.05
CA ALA A 283 9.44 -20.97 6.47
C ALA A 283 10.06 -20.25 5.25
N PHE A 284 11.26 -19.68 5.40
CA PHE A 284 11.90 -18.94 4.31
C PHE A 284 12.24 -19.85 3.13
N VAL A 285 12.76 -21.05 3.38
CA VAL A 285 13.03 -22.04 2.33
C VAL A 285 11.72 -22.48 1.66
N GLY A 286 10.69 -22.81 2.44
CA GLY A 286 9.38 -23.22 1.93
C GLY A 286 8.75 -22.15 1.03
N TRP A 287 8.77 -20.88 1.46
CA TRP A 287 8.25 -19.77 0.67
C TRP A 287 9.08 -19.45 -0.58
N MET A 288 10.40 -19.63 -0.53
CA MET A 288 11.27 -19.49 -1.71
C MET A 288 10.98 -20.59 -2.75
N ILE A 289 10.67 -21.81 -2.32
CA ILE A 289 10.29 -22.91 -3.21
C ILE A 289 8.89 -22.67 -3.79
N GLU A 290 7.92 -22.25 -2.96
CA GLU A 290 6.54 -22.01 -3.39
C GLU A 290 6.41 -20.88 -4.42
N LYS A 291 7.28 -19.86 -4.32
CA LYS A 291 7.25 -18.65 -5.16
C LYS A 291 5.86 -18.01 -5.19
N SER A 292 5.31 -17.72 -4.00
CA SER A 292 3.98 -17.11 -3.85
C SER A 292 3.97 -15.69 -4.43
N VAL A 293 3.56 -15.57 -5.70
CA VAL A 293 3.37 -14.31 -6.42
C VAL A 293 2.02 -13.68 -6.09
N PRO A 294 1.91 -12.34 -6.10
CA PRO A 294 0.64 -11.68 -5.87
C PRO A 294 -0.31 -11.96 -7.05
N ASN A 295 -1.61 -12.06 -6.75
CA ASN A 295 -2.64 -12.27 -7.77
C ASN A 295 -2.85 -11.04 -8.68
N TYR A 296 -2.29 -9.88 -8.32
CA TYR A 296 -2.41 -8.64 -9.07
C TYR A 296 -1.14 -7.80 -8.88
N LYS A 297 -0.61 -7.18 -9.94
CA LYS A 297 0.55 -6.28 -9.82
C LYS A 297 0.08 -4.88 -9.47
N TYR A 298 0.34 -4.42 -8.25
CA TYR A 298 -0.20 -3.14 -7.76
C TYR A 298 0.57 -1.89 -8.19
N TYR A 299 1.81 -2.02 -8.65
CA TYR A 299 2.75 -0.90 -8.76
C TYR A 299 3.09 -0.52 -10.20
N GLY A 300 3.32 0.77 -10.43
CA GLY A 300 3.67 1.30 -11.76
C GLY A 300 2.47 1.47 -12.67
N LYS A 301 1.36 1.94 -12.11
CA LYS A 301 0.19 2.38 -12.90
C LYS A 301 0.59 3.56 -13.79
N PRO A 302 0.00 3.70 -14.99
CA PRO A 302 0.28 4.85 -15.85
C PRO A 302 -0.25 6.14 -15.19
N MET A 303 0.65 7.10 -15.00
CA MET A 303 0.36 8.40 -14.41
C MET A 303 0.83 9.51 -15.34
N SER A 304 0.08 10.61 -15.40
CA SER A 304 0.53 11.82 -16.11
C SER A 304 1.77 12.41 -15.45
N ARG A 305 2.77 12.74 -16.26
CA ARG A 305 4.00 13.43 -15.86
C ARG A 305 3.79 14.94 -15.71
N LEU A 306 2.66 15.45 -16.23
CA LEU A 306 2.32 16.87 -16.23
C LEU A 306 1.92 17.34 -14.84
N ARG A 307 2.61 18.38 -14.38
CA ARG A 307 2.46 18.96 -13.03
C ARG A 307 2.42 20.47 -13.13
N GLY A 308 1.57 21.10 -12.33
CA GLY A 308 1.45 22.55 -12.19
C GLY A 308 2.65 23.19 -11.52
N LYS A 309 2.77 24.51 -11.68
CA LYS A 309 3.56 25.37 -10.76
C LYS A 309 2.60 25.93 -9.70
N ALA A 310 2.79 27.16 -9.23
CA ALA A 310 1.90 27.79 -8.25
C ALA A 310 0.45 27.94 -8.75
N ALA A 311 0.27 28.29 -10.03
CA ALA A 311 -1.02 28.31 -10.70
C ALA A 311 -1.02 27.31 -11.86
N VAL A 312 -2.18 26.68 -12.09
CA VAL A 312 -2.42 25.79 -13.22
C VAL A 312 -3.22 26.59 -14.25
N GLY A 313 -4.54 26.68 -14.08
CA GLY A 313 -5.43 27.43 -14.98
C GLY A 313 -5.28 27.09 -16.47
N GLU A 314 -5.95 27.85 -17.32
CA GLU A 314 -5.87 27.69 -18.79
C GLU A 314 -4.45 27.90 -19.34
N ALA A 315 -3.70 28.84 -18.75
CA ALA A 315 -2.34 29.14 -19.16
C ALA A 315 -1.38 27.95 -18.99
N PHE A 316 -1.74 26.92 -18.21
CA PHE A 316 -0.94 25.70 -18.03
C PHE A 316 -0.57 25.02 -19.36
N LEU A 317 -1.55 24.88 -20.26
CA LEU A 317 -1.37 24.13 -21.51
C LEU A 317 -0.61 24.97 -22.55
N HIS A 318 -0.90 26.27 -22.62
CA HIS A 318 -0.22 27.21 -23.50
C HIS A 318 1.24 27.44 -23.08
N ASN A 319 1.50 27.74 -21.81
CA ASN A 319 2.85 28.09 -21.33
C ASN A 319 3.88 26.95 -21.46
N LYS A 320 3.41 25.71 -21.60
CA LYS A 320 4.25 24.52 -21.72
C LYS A 320 4.26 23.93 -23.14
N ASN A 321 3.62 24.59 -24.10
CA ASN A 321 3.44 24.09 -25.48
C ASN A 321 2.93 22.64 -25.48
N LEU A 322 1.88 22.37 -24.71
CA LEU A 322 1.33 21.02 -24.50
C LEU A 322 0.22 20.67 -25.49
N ILE A 323 -0.27 21.65 -26.25
CA ILE A 323 -1.39 21.50 -27.16
C ILE A 323 -0.93 20.74 -28.40
N ASP A 324 -1.65 19.66 -28.70
CA ASP A 324 -1.51 18.92 -29.95
C ASP A 324 -2.50 19.46 -30.99
N ARG A 325 -2.19 19.29 -32.28
CA ARG A 325 -3.06 19.66 -33.40
C ARG A 325 -4.24 18.71 -33.58
N LYS A 326 -4.28 17.60 -32.84
CA LYS A 326 -5.36 16.62 -32.90
C LYS A 326 -6.69 17.23 -32.46
N GLU A 327 -7.69 17.13 -33.32
CA GLU A 327 -9.06 17.49 -32.97
C GLU A 327 -9.73 16.38 -32.15
N CYS A 328 -10.12 16.69 -30.93
CA CYS A 328 -10.91 15.82 -30.07
C CYS A 328 -12.38 16.33 -30.03
N ARG A 329 -13.34 15.42 -30.22
CA ARG A 329 -14.79 15.73 -30.18
C ARG A 329 -15.38 15.62 -28.77
N GLY A 330 -14.91 14.66 -27.98
CA GLY A 330 -15.38 14.39 -26.62
C GLY A 330 -14.31 13.88 -25.68
N LEU A 331 -14.75 13.48 -24.48
CA LEU A 331 -13.91 12.96 -23.40
C LEU A 331 -13.33 11.57 -23.69
N VAL A 332 -13.97 10.82 -24.59
CA VAL A 332 -13.53 9.51 -25.06
C VAL A 332 -13.67 9.45 -26.59
N ASP A 333 -12.93 8.57 -27.26
CA ASP A 333 -13.13 8.37 -28.70
C ASP A 333 -14.34 7.48 -28.98
N LYS A 334 -14.39 6.35 -28.28
CA LYS A 334 -15.51 5.40 -28.33
C LYS A 334 -15.78 4.87 -26.93
N MET A 335 -17.03 4.96 -26.50
CA MET A 335 -17.43 4.40 -25.21
C MET A 335 -17.32 2.86 -25.19
N ASN A 336 -17.43 2.23 -26.37
CA ASN A 336 -17.28 0.80 -26.53
C ASN A 336 -15.84 0.28 -26.33
N ASP A 337 -14.84 1.17 -26.25
CA ASP A 337 -13.46 0.78 -25.97
C ASP A 337 -13.23 0.42 -24.49
N TYR A 338 -14.20 0.70 -23.62
CA TYR A 338 -14.10 0.41 -22.19
C TYR A 338 -14.53 -1.02 -21.90
N TYR A 339 -13.59 -1.96 -21.95
CA TYR A 339 -13.86 -3.37 -21.63
C TYR A 339 -13.86 -3.63 -20.11
N SER A 340 -14.89 -4.30 -19.60
CA SER A 340 -15.01 -4.74 -18.21
C SER A 340 -16.17 -5.73 -18.11
N GLU A 341 -16.06 -6.77 -17.26
CA GLU A 341 -17.18 -7.70 -17.01
C GLU A 341 -18.44 -7.00 -16.47
N ALA A 342 -18.25 -5.83 -15.84
CA ALA A 342 -19.32 -5.04 -15.24
C ALA A 342 -19.86 -3.94 -16.16
N PHE A 343 -19.44 -3.88 -17.42
CA PHE A 343 -19.87 -2.86 -18.38
C PHE A 343 -20.22 -3.45 -19.73
N ASP A 344 -21.31 -2.93 -20.30
CA ASP A 344 -21.78 -3.27 -21.64
C ASP A 344 -22.38 -2.01 -22.27
N ALA A 345 -21.73 -1.52 -23.32
CA ALA A 345 -22.10 -0.29 -24.00
C ALA A 345 -23.48 -0.39 -24.67
N THR A 346 -23.96 -1.60 -25.00
CA THR A 346 -25.25 -1.79 -25.66
C THR A 346 -26.45 -1.57 -24.73
N LYS A 347 -26.23 -1.61 -23.42
CA LYS A 347 -27.27 -1.48 -22.40
C LYS A 347 -27.52 -0.04 -21.94
N ILE A 348 -26.60 0.87 -22.23
CA ILE A 348 -26.74 2.29 -21.86
C ILE A 348 -27.43 3.07 -23.01
N PRO A 349 -28.23 4.11 -22.70
CA PRO A 349 -28.82 4.98 -23.72
C PRO A 349 -27.79 5.61 -24.66
N LEU A 350 -28.15 5.74 -25.93
CA LEU A 350 -27.30 6.37 -26.96
C LEU A 350 -26.99 7.83 -26.63
N SER A 351 -27.87 8.54 -25.92
CA SER A 351 -27.64 9.91 -25.45
C SER A 351 -26.42 9.99 -24.52
N ILE A 352 -26.24 9.02 -23.61
CA ILE A 352 -25.07 8.95 -22.73
C ILE A 352 -23.80 8.70 -23.56
N VAL A 353 -23.84 7.78 -24.52
CA VAL A 353 -22.70 7.51 -25.42
C VAL A 353 -22.33 8.78 -26.20
N HIS A 354 -23.32 9.46 -26.78
CA HIS A 354 -23.14 10.69 -27.54
C HIS A 354 -22.51 11.80 -26.69
N PHE A 355 -22.90 11.94 -25.42
CA PHE A 355 -22.30 12.90 -24.50
C PHE A 355 -20.80 12.66 -24.27
N TYR A 356 -20.37 11.40 -24.07
CA TYR A 356 -18.94 11.12 -23.83
C TYR A 356 -18.10 11.23 -25.10
N GLU A 357 -18.65 10.87 -26.26
CA GLU A 357 -17.94 10.91 -27.56
C GLU A 357 -17.95 12.31 -28.21
N ASN A 358 -18.98 13.12 -27.97
CA ASN A 358 -19.18 14.45 -28.56
C ASN A 358 -19.49 15.52 -27.50
N THR A 359 -18.74 15.53 -26.41
CA THR A 359 -18.95 16.41 -25.24
C THR A 359 -18.98 17.90 -25.58
N LYS A 360 -18.35 18.34 -26.69
CA LYS A 360 -18.40 19.74 -27.16
C LYS A 360 -19.82 20.22 -27.49
N GLU A 361 -20.74 19.31 -27.82
CA GLU A 361 -22.14 19.65 -28.16
C GLU A 361 -23.02 19.84 -26.92
N PHE A 362 -22.46 19.72 -25.71
CA PHE A 362 -23.23 19.70 -24.48
C PHE A 362 -22.79 20.81 -23.52
N GLU A 363 -23.78 21.42 -22.87
CA GLU A 363 -23.60 22.35 -21.77
C GLU A 363 -23.92 21.65 -20.44
N LEU A 364 -23.14 21.95 -19.41
CA LEU A 364 -23.32 21.37 -18.08
C LEU A 364 -23.70 22.45 -17.07
N GLN A 365 -24.74 22.18 -16.31
CA GLN A 365 -25.07 22.93 -15.11
C GLN A 365 -24.79 22.05 -13.90
N SER A 366 -24.23 22.63 -12.85
CA SER A 366 -23.89 21.89 -11.63
C SER A 366 -24.50 22.54 -10.40
N HIS A 367 -24.86 21.70 -9.42
CA HIS A 367 -25.34 22.14 -8.13
C HIS A 367 -24.56 21.44 -7.02
N ILE A 368 -23.71 22.20 -6.35
CA ILE A 368 -22.74 21.72 -5.36
C ILE A 368 -23.39 21.63 -3.97
N LYS A 369 -23.30 20.46 -3.34
CA LYS A 369 -23.84 20.18 -2.00
C LYS A 369 -22.73 19.67 -1.08
N TRP A 370 -22.15 20.59 -0.30
CA TRP A 370 -21.23 20.25 0.79
C TRP A 370 -21.97 19.67 2.00
N THR A 371 -21.41 18.63 2.62
CA THR A 371 -21.94 18.14 3.90
C THR A 371 -21.65 19.12 5.03
N ARG A 372 -22.55 19.18 6.03
CA ARG A 372 -22.47 20.15 7.13
C ARG A 372 -21.12 20.14 7.85
N TRP A 373 -20.58 18.95 8.15
CA TRP A 373 -19.31 18.80 8.86
C TRP A 373 -18.09 19.25 8.05
N PHE A 374 -18.18 19.29 6.71
CA PHE A 374 -17.07 19.67 5.84
C PHE A 374 -17.12 21.15 5.39
N ARG A 375 -18.24 21.86 5.60
CA ARG A 375 -18.40 23.26 5.19
C ARG A 375 -17.29 24.22 5.66
N PRO A 376 -16.78 24.15 6.91
CA PRO A 376 -15.68 25.03 7.33
C PRO A 376 -14.39 24.80 6.53
N VAL A 377 -14.11 23.53 6.22
CA VAL A 377 -12.95 23.14 5.39
C VAL A 377 -13.17 23.57 3.95
N ALA A 378 -14.37 23.38 3.42
CA ALA A 378 -14.76 23.81 2.08
C ALA A 378 -14.57 25.33 1.87
N PHE A 379 -14.91 26.15 2.87
CA PHE A 379 -14.71 27.60 2.81
C PHE A 379 -13.22 28.00 2.67
N CYS A 380 -12.33 27.32 3.41
CA CYS A 380 -10.89 27.55 3.27
C CYS A 380 -10.38 27.02 1.93
N TYR A 381 -10.88 25.85 1.50
CA TYR A 381 -10.52 25.20 0.26
C TYR A 381 -10.92 26.02 -0.98
N GLU A 382 -12.10 26.62 -1.00
CA GLU A 382 -12.59 27.47 -2.09
C GLU A 382 -11.60 28.62 -2.37
N LYS A 383 -11.15 29.33 -1.34
CA LYS A 383 -10.18 30.43 -1.47
C LYS A 383 -8.84 29.97 -2.00
N MET A 384 -8.36 28.81 -1.54
CA MET A 384 -7.10 28.22 -1.99
C MET A 384 -7.21 27.74 -3.45
N SER A 385 -8.25 26.98 -3.77
CA SER A 385 -8.48 26.41 -5.11
C SER A 385 -8.67 27.50 -6.17
N LYS A 386 -9.30 28.63 -5.81
CA LYS A 386 -9.41 29.81 -6.68
C LYS A 386 -8.04 30.35 -7.10
N ARG A 387 -7.09 30.45 -6.17
CA ARG A 387 -5.72 30.92 -6.47
C ARG A 387 -4.93 29.93 -7.32
N VAL A 388 -5.14 28.63 -7.10
CA VAL A 388 -4.46 27.58 -7.86
C VAL A 388 -5.06 27.44 -9.27
N GLY A 389 -6.35 27.76 -9.44
CA GLY A 389 -7.09 27.57 -10.69
C GLY A 389 -7.28 26.10 -11.03
N GLN A 390 -7.49 25.27 -10.01
CA GLN A 390 -7.64 23.82 -10.16
C GLN A 390 -8.57 23.25 -9.09
N ILE A 391 -9.54 22.44 -9.54
CA ILE A 391 -10.61 21.85 -8.71
C ILE A 391 -11.29 22.94 -7.85
N HIS A 392 -11.52 24.09 -8.47
CA HIS A 392 -12.23 25.20 -7.85
C HIS A 392 -13.72 24.92 -7.87
N LEU A 393 -14.30 24.72 -6.69
CA LEU A 393 -15.70 24.46 -6.47
C LEU A 393 -16.25 25.52 -5.53
N GLY A 394 -17.36 26.16 -5.91
CA GLY A 394 -18.02 27.16 -5.07
C GLY A 394 -18.63 26.56 -3.80
N MET A 395 -19.01 27.42 -2.86
CA MET A 395 -19.72 26.99 -1.62
C MET A 395 -21.13 26.42 -1.85
N GLY A 396 -21.63 26.44 -3.10
CA GLY A 396 -22.91 25.90 -3.50
C GLY A 396 -24.10 26.82 -3.21
N GLY A 397 -25.31 26.28 -3.32
CA GLY A 397 -26.57 27.00 -3.03
C GLY A 397 -27.29 27.56 -4.27
N LYS A 398 -26.66 27.53 -5.43
CA LYS A 398 -27.27 27.84 -6.73
C LYS A 398 -26.81 26.84 -7.79
N TRP A 399 -27.51 26.83 -8.92
CA TRP A 399 -27.02 26.18 -10.13
C TRP A 399 -25.98 27.08 -10.79
N GLU A 400 -24.88 26.50 -11.23
CA GLU A 400 -23.78 27.20 -11.90
C GLU A 400 -23.52 26.55 -13.25
N THR A 401 -23.53 27.36 -14.30
CA THR A 401 -23.25 26.93 -15.66
C THR A 401 -21.74 26.79 -15.88
N MET A 402 -21.35 25.69 -16.53
CA MET A 402 -19.94 25.37 -16.82
C MET A 402 -19.71 25.32 -18.32
N HIS A 403 -18.87 26.23 -18.81
CA HIS A 403 -18.43 26.24 -20.20
C HIS A 403 -17.19 25.36 -20.35
N GLY A 404 -17.26 24.38 -21.24
CA GLY A 404 -16.19 23.40 -21.47
C GLY A 404 -15.52 23.58 -22.83
N SER A 405 -14.19 23.51 -22.90
CA SER A 405 -13.45 23.34 -24.15
C SER A 405 -12.59 22.08 -24.11
N ILE A 406 -12.52 21.36 -25.23
CA ILE A 406 -11.75 20.12 -25.36
C ILE A 406 -10.64 20.32 -26.38
N ILE A 407 -9.41 20.04 -25.96
CA ILE A 407 -8.20 20.18 -26.78
C ILE A 407 -7.34 18.92 -26.71
N GLY A 408 -6.61 18.62 -27.79
CA GLY A 408 -5.60 17.57 -27.81
C GLY A 408 -4.37 17.94 -26.99
N VAL A 409 -3.74 16.94 -26.35
CA VAL A 409 -2.51 17.14 -25.55
C VAL A 409 -1.43 16.17 -26.04
N ILE A 410 -0.18 16.65 -26.12
CA ILE A 410 0.96 15.87 -26.60
C ILE A 410 1.24 14.68 -25.66
N ASP A 411 1.06 13.46 -26.18
CA ASP A 411 1.18 12.20 -25.47
C ASP A 411 2.57 12.00 -24.85
N GLU A 412 3.66 12.31 -25.57
CA GLU A 412 5.03 12.08 -25.08
C GLU A 412 5.35 12.91 -23.82
N LYS A 413 4.75 14.10 -23.73
CA LYS A 413 4.91 15.00 -22.58
C LYS A 413 4.07 14.57 -21.40
N ASP A 414 2.89 13.99 -21.63
CA ASP A 414 2.04 13.43 -20.58
C ASP A 414 2.57 12.07 -20.08
N GLY A 415 3.04 11.22 -20.99
CA GLY A 415 3.47 9.85 -20.72
C GLY A 415 2.33 8.83 -20.72
N ARG A 416 1.12 9.23 -21.08
CA ARG A 416 -0.04 8.38 -21.38
C ARG A 416 -0.40 8.55 -22.86
N GLU A 417 -1.23 7.65 -23.38
CA GLU A 417 -1.62 7.62 -24.78
C GLU A 417 -2.97 8.31 -25.01
N ASN A 418 -3.08 9.00 -26.14
CA ASN A 418 -4.29 9.63 -26.66
C ASN A 418 -4.96 10.59 -25.67
N VAL A 419 -4.14 11.49 -25.13
CA VAL A 419 -4.49 12.40 -24.05
C VAL A 419 -5.25 13.61 -24.60
N ARG A 420 -6.32 13.98 -23.90
CA ARG A 420 -7.12 15.17 -24.21
C ARG A 420 -7.39 15.98 -22.95
N GLY A 421 -7.29 17.30 -23.07
CA GLY A 421 -7.57 18.25 -22.01
C GLY A 421 -9.02 18.71 -22.09
N TRP A 422 -9.74 18.60 -20.98
CA TRP A 422 -11.02 19.28 -20.77
C TRP A 422 -10.81 20.46 -19.83
N LEU A 423 -10.99 21.66 -20.36
CA LEU A 423 -10.93 22.91 -19.60
C LEU A 423 -12.35 23.32 -19.28
N ARG A 424 -12.66 23.51 -18.00
CA ARG A 424 -13.95 24.06 -17.58
C ARG A 424 -13.78 25.44 -16.97
N LYS A 425 -14.65 26.37 -17.35
CA LYS A 425 -14.79 27.71 -16.77
C LYS A 425 -16.17 27.89 -16.15
N ASN A 426 -16.25 28.69 -15.09
CA ASN A 426 -17.53 29.11 -14.52
C ASN A 426 -18.10 30.32 -15.29
N GLU A 427 -19.27 30.79 -14.89
CA GLU A 427 -19.93 31.98 -15.45
C GLU A 427 -19.09 33.26 -15.33
N ALA A 428 -18.15 33.31 -14.37
CA ALA A 428 -17.22 34.43 -14.17
C ALA A 428 -15.89 34.26 -14.95
N GLU A 429 -15.85 33.35 -15.92
CA GLU A 429 -14.67 32.95 -16.71
C GLU A 429 -13.48 32.40 -15.89
N GLU A 430 -13.68 32.11 -14.60
CA GLU A 430 -12.66 31.55 -13.74
C GLU A 430 -12.49 30.05 -14.06
N SER A 431 -11.23 29.60 -14.17
CA SER A 431 -10.93 28.19 -14.42
C SER A 431 -11.38 27.32 -13.24
N ILE A 432 -12.35 26.44 -13.48
CA ILE A 432 -12.82 25.47 -12.50
C ILE A 432 -11.76 24.39 -12.34
N PHE A 433 -11.39 23.72 -13.43
CA PHE A 433 -10.25 22.80 -13.45
C PHE A 433 -9.81 22.47 -14.89
N VAL A 434 -8.58 21.98 -15.02
CA VAL A 434 -8.01 21.37 -16.23
C VAL A 434 -7.81 19.89 -15.96
N ALA A 435 -8.57 19.03 -16.65
CA ALA A 435 -8.45 17.58 -16.52
C ALA A 435 -7.95 16.94 -17.82
N LEU A 436 -6.99 16.04 -17.68
CA LEU A 436 -6.33 15.34 -18.76
C LEU A 436 -6.85 13.91 -18.83
N TYR A 437 -7.77 13.68 -19.75
CA TYR A 437 -8.43 12.40 -19.99
C TYR A 437 -7.55 11.50 -20.85
N SER A 438 -7.43 10.26 -20.40
CA SER A 438 -6.78 9.15 -21.07
C SER A 438 -7.54 7.88 -20.68
N LYS A 439 -7.22 6.77 -21.34
CA LYS A 439 -7.58 5.43 -20.86
C LYS A 439 -6.34 4.59 -20.70
N HIS A 440 -6.43 3.52 -19.92
CA HIS A 440 -5.43 2.45 -19.91
C HIS A 440 -6.10 1.12 -19.64
N THR A 441 -5.51 0.04 -20.14
CA THR A 441 -6.03 -1.31 -19.98
C THR A 441 -5.06 -2.15 -19.16
N TYR A 442 -5.58 -2.93 -18.20
CA TYR A 442 -4.81 -3.86 -17.39
C TYR A 442 -5.68 -5.07 -16.99
N GLU A 443 -5.15 -6.29 -17.16
CA GLU A 443 -5.85 -7.57 -16.85
C GLU A 443 -7.30 -7.61 -17.38
N ASN A 444 -7.47 -7.27 -18.67
CA ASN A 444 -8.76 -7.22 -19.40
C ASN A 444 -9.77 -6.16 -18.95
N GLU A 445 -9.37 -5.22 -18.10
CA GLU A 445 -10.21 -4.07 -17.73
C GLU A 445 -9.62 -2.77 -18.26
N THR A 446 -10.48 -1.94 -18.84
CA THR A 446 -10.11 -0.60 -19.31
C THR A 446 -10.65 0.45 -18.35
N TYR A 447 -9.74 1.30 -17.86
CA TYR A 447 -10.03 2.33 -16.88
C TYR A 447 -10.02 3.71 -17.54
N MET A 448 -10.91 4.60 -17.06
CA MET A 448 -10.79 6.03 -17.32
C MET A 448 -9.69 6.59 -16.43
N ASN A 449 -8.64 7.13 -17.03
CA ASN A 449 -7.48 7.68 -16.34
C ASN A 449 -7.50 9.20 -16.49
N ILE A 450 -7.92 9.90 -15.45
CA ILE A 450 -8.16 11.34 -15.47
C ILE A 450 -7.13 12.00 -14.56
N ALA A 451 -6.20 12.74 -15.15
CA ALA A 451 -5.14 13.42 -14.41
C ALA A 451 -5.47 14.90 -14.24
N LEU A 452 -5.35 15.39 -13.01
CA LEU A 452 -5.57 16.77 -12.60
C LEU A 452 -4.21 17.34 -12.14
N PRO A 453 -3.50 18.08 -13.00
CA PRO A 453 -2.23 18.70 -12.62
C PRO A 453 -2.43 19.60 -11.40
N LEU A 454 -1.69 19.37 -10.32
CA LEU A 454 -1.68 20.18 -9.10
C LEU A 454 -0.33 20.92 -8.99
N PRO A 455 -0.17 21.88 -8.07
CA PRO A 455 1.14 22.45 -7.77
C PRO A 455 2.16 21.37 -7.39
N TYR A 456 3.22 21.28 -8.19
CA TYR A 456 4.35 20.34 -8.01
C TYR A 456 3.97 18.84 -8.02
N SER A 457 2.72 18.50 -8.27
CA SER A 457 2.15 17.17 -8.17
C SER A 457 1.03 16.96 -9.19
N ASN A 458 0.49 15.75 -9.26
CA ASN A 458 -0.64 15.43 -10.11
C ASN A 458 -1.61 14.55 -9.33
N MET A 459 -2.90 14.89 -9.34
CA MET A 459 -3.93 14.02 -8.79
C MET A 459 -4.60 13.24 -9.92
N THR A 460 -4.44 11.92 -9.93
CA THR A 460 -5.01 11.04 -10.95
C THR A 460 -6.20 10.28 -10.38
N GLY A 461 -7.38 10.49 -10.93
CA GLY A 461 -8.55 9.62 -10.75
C GLY A 461 -8.51 8.48 -11.76
N VAL A 462 -8.31 7.26 -11.27
CA VAL A 462 -8.48 6.04 -12.07
C VAL A 462 -9.87 5.49 -11.77
N LEU A 463 -10.75 5.52 -12.77
CA LEU A 463 -12.16 5.18 -12.61
C LEU A 463 -12.51 3.93 -13.42
N LYS A 464 -13.19 3.00 -12.77
CA LYS A 464 -13.80 1.85 -13.41
C LYS A 464 -15.16 2.24 -13.97
N VAL A 465 -15.40 1.85 -15.21
CA VAL A 465 -16.68 2.01 -15.89
C VAL A 465 -17.52 0.76 -15.66
N CYS A 466 -18.76 0.96 -15.22
CA CYS A 466 -19.75 -0.08 -14.95
C CYS A 466 -21.12 0.39 -15.43
N ASN A 467 -22.06 -0.53 -15.61
CA ASN A 467 -23.47 -0.20 -15.81
C ASN A 467 -24.37 -0.93 -14.80
N LYS A 468 -25.51 -0.31 -14.47
CA LYS A 468 -26.59 -0.94 -13.70
C LYS A 468 -27.90 -0.70 -14.44
N SER A 469 -28.44 -1.75 -15.04
CA SER A 469 -29.56 -1.64 -15.98
C SER A 469 -29.20 -0.70 -17.13
N LYS A 470 -29.81 0.50 -17.19
CA LYS A 470 -29.54 1.54 -18.19
C LYS A 470 -28.62 2.66 -17.66
N ASP A 471 -28.32 2.68 -16.36
CA ASP A 471 -27.54 3.74 -15.74
C ASP A 471 -26.04 3.47 -15.95
N LEU A 472 -25.29 4.50 -16.34
CA LEU A 472 -23.84 4.45 -16.41
C LEU A 472 -23.24 4.82 -15.04
N ILE A 473 -22.33 3.99 -14.54
CA ILE A 473 -21.64 4.20 -13.26
C ILE A 473 -20.14 4.28 -13.52
N ILE A 474 -19.50 5.36 -13.09
CA ILE A 474 -18.05 5.53 -13.17
C ILE A 474 -17.52 5.74 -11.76
N THR A 475 -16.63 4.87 -11.27
CA THR A 475 -16.26 4.84 -9.85
C THR A 475 -14.77 4.63 -9.60
N SER A 476 -14.22 5.35 -8.62
CA SER A 476 -12.86 5.12 -8.09
C SER A 476 -12.84 4.23 -6.85
N LYS A 477 -14.01 3.76 -6.38
CA LYS A 477 -14.10 2.89 -5.21
C LYS A 477 -13.50 1.52 -5.51
N LEU A 478 -12.43 1.20 -4.78
CA LEU A 478 -11.79 -0.11 -4.84
C LEU A 478 -12.77 -1.22 -4.46
N ARG A 479 -12.85 -2.23 -5.32
CA ARG A 479 -13.59 -3.46 -5.07
C ARG A 479 -13.09 -4.22 -3.83
N GLU A 480 -13.90 -5.12 -3.30
CA GLU A 480 -13.61 -5.78 -2.02
C GLU A 480 -12.34 -6.63 -2.03
N ASN A 481 -12.06 -7.36 -3.13
CA ASN A 481 -10.86 -8.20 -3.26
C ASN A 481 -9.56 -7.39 -3.44
N GLY A 482 -9.65 -6.06 -3.62
CA GLY A 482 -8.50 -5.17 -3.78
C GLY A 482 -7.77 -5.27 -5.13
N GLN A 483 -8.24 -6.12 -6.05
CA GLN A 483 -7.60 -6.39 -7.35
C GLN A 483 -8.17 -5.46 -8.43
N GLY A 484 -7.67 -4.24 -8.47
CA GLY A 484 -8.08 -3.24 -9.45
C GLY A 484 -7.27 -1.97 -9.35
N ASP A 485 -7.25 -1.19 -10.43
CA ASP A 485 -6.54 0.09 -10.44
C ASP A 485 -7.40 1.24 -9.91
N GLU A 486 -8.72 1.03 -9.78
CA GLU A 486 -9.64 2.12 -9.44
C GLU A 486 -9.27 2.79 -8.12
N GLY A 487 -9.16 4.12 -8.13
CA GLY A 487 -8.69 4.90 -6.99
C GLY A 487 -8.30 6.31 -7.36
N ILE A 488 -8.08 7.14 -6.35
CA ILE A 488 -7.54 8.49 -6.52
C ILE A 488 -6.12 8.49 -5.97
N TYR A 489 -5.17 8.94 -6.80
CA TYR A 489 -3.75 8.89 -6.50
C TYR A 489 -3.14 10.29 -6.57
N LEU A 490 -2.24 10.59 -5.64
CA LEU A 490 -1.33 11.72 -5.72
C LEU A 490 0.01 11.22 -6.26
N TYR A 491 0.40 11.73 -7.41
CA TYR A 491 1.65 11.41 -8.08
C TYR A 491 2.63 12.59 -8.01
N THR A 492 3.87 12.29 -7.65
CA THR A 492 4.98 13.24 -7.62
C THR A 492 6.19 12.67 -8.38
N ARG A 493 7.30 13.43 -8.44
CA ARG A 493 8.56 12.90 -9.01
C ARG A 493 9.10 11.68 -8.24
N PHE A 494 8.83 11.62 -6.94
CA PHE A 494 9.49 10.70 -6.03
C PHE A 494 8.60 9.52 -5.66
N PHE A 495 7.30 9.74 -5.48
CA PHE A 495 6.39 8.72 -4.97
C PHE A 495 4.98 8.87 -5.56
N THR A 496 4.23 7.77 -5.45
CA THR A 496 2.80 7.69 -5.74
C THR A 496 2.08 7.32 -4.46
N ILE A 497 1.04 8.04 -4.07
CA ILE A 497 0.24 7.77 -2.88
C ILE A 497 -1.21 7.59 -3.29
N ARG A 498 -1.84 6.50 -2.89
CA ARG A 498 -3.29 6.35 -2.96
C ARG A 498 -3.92 7.21 -1.87
N LEU A 499 -4.70 8.21 -2.26
CA LEU A 499 -5.39 9.09 -1.33
C LEU A 499 -6.58 8.34 -0.69
N PRO A 500 -6.99 8.69 0.54
CA PRO A 500 -8.18 8.15 1.19
C PRO A 500 -9.46 8.75 0.60
N LEU A 501 -9.46 9.06 -0.69
CA LEU A 501 -10.56 9.63 -1.44
C LEU A 501 -11.19 8.55 -2.32
N ALA A 502 -12.50 8.64 -2.47
CA ALA A 502 -13.22 7.86 -3.46
C ALA A 502 -14.31 8.72 -4.09
N GLU A 503 -14.67 8.40 -5.33
CA GLU A 503 -15.74 9.07 -6.04
C GLU A 503 -16.57 8.10 -6.88
N THR A 504 -17.81 8.49 -7.15
CA THR A 504 -18.73 7.74 -7.99
C THR A 504 -19.63 8.72 -8.73
N PHE A 505 -19.68 8.58 -10.05
CA PHE A 505 -20.62 9.22 -10.94
C PHE A 505 -21.72 8.23 -11.31
N ILE A 506 -22.97 8.67 -11.25
CA ILE A 506 -24.13 7.91 -11.72
C ILE A 506 -24.84 8.78 -12.76
N ILE A 507 -24.80 8.38 -14.02
CA ILE A 507 -25.37 9.11 -15.14
C ILE A 507 -26.62 8.39 -15.61
N LYS A 508 -27.70 9.15 -15.79
CA LYS A 508 -29.02 8.65 -16.19
C LYS A 508 -29.59 9.54 -17.29
N GLU A 509 -30.43 8.95 -18.12
CA GLU A 509 -31.30 9.67 -19.04
C GLU A 509 -32.66 9.88 -18.37
N ASN A 510 -33.15 11.12 -18.38
CA ASN A 510 -34.50 11.45 -17.92
C ASN A 510 -35.51 11.39 -19.08
N LYS A 511 -36.81 11.43 -18.79
CA LYS A 511 -37.88 11.28 -19.80
C LYS A 511 -37.80 12.27 -20.96
N ASP A 512 -37.24 13.46 -20.74
CA ASP A 512 -37.12 14.53 -21.73
C ASP A 512 -35.79 14.50 -22.51
N GLN A 513 -35.10 13.37 -22.57
CA GLN A 513 -33.74 13.21 -23.14
C GLN A 513 -32.64 14.06 -22.46
N ILE A 514 -32.97 14.77 -21.37
CA ILE A 514 -32.00 15.47 -20.53
C ILE A 514 -31.21 14.45 -19.73
N LEU A 515 -29.89 14.57 -19.78
CA LEU A 515 -28.98 13.72 -19.01
C LEU A 515 -28.77 14.33 -17.61
N VAL A 516 -28.89 13.49 -16.58
CA VAL A 516 -28.64 13.87 -15.20
C VAL A 516 -27.50 13.03 -14.64
N ALA A 517 -26.51 13.67 -14.04
CA ALA A 517 -25.42 12.97 -13.38
C ALA A 517 -25.35 13.31 -11.89
N LYS A 518 -25.17 12.29 -11.04
CA LYS A 518 -24.90 12.46 -9.60
C LYS A 518 -23.48 12.07 -9.31
N HIS A 519 -22.67 13.01 -8.86
CA HIS A 519 -21.30 12.79 -8.43
C HIS A 519 -21.23 12.83 -6.91
N ARG A 520 -20.69 11.78 -6.32
CA ARG A 520 -20.52 11.66 -4.87
C ARG A 520 -19.07 11.43 -4.55
N MET A 521 -18.57 12.11 -3.53
CA MET A 521 -17.19 11.98 -3.07
C MET A 521 -17.13 11.66 -1.58
N TRP A 522 -16.17 10.79 -1.24
CA TRP A 522 -15.92 10.31 0.11
C TRP A 522 -14.46 10.54 0.49
N ILE A 523 -14.22 10.86 1.76
CA ILE A 523 -12.90 10.92 2.38
C ILE A 523 -12.92 9.99 3.59
N PHE A 524 -11.98 9.05 3.68
CA PHE A 524 -11.99 7.96 4.68
C PHE A 524 -13.32 7.19 4.75
N GLY A 525 -14.04 7.08 3.62
CA GLY A 525 -15.34 6.43 3.56
C GLY A 525 -16.54 7.28 4.03
N VAL A 526 -16.31 8.49 4.53
CA VAL A 526 -17.36 9.43 4.93
C VAL A 526 -17.66 10.38 3.78
N LYS A 527 -18.93 10.53 3.42
CA LYS A 527 -19.35 11.44 2.34
C LYS A 527 -19.08 12.89 2.77
N PHE A 528 -18.41 13.66 1.92
CA PHE A 528 -18.11 15.08 2.18
C PHE A 528 -18.67 16.03 1.11
N LEU A 529 -18.92 15.52 -0.10
CA LEU A 529 -19.38 16.32 -1.24
C LEU A 529 -20.30 15.50 -2.14
N GLU A 530 -21.38 16.14 -2.60
CA GLU A 530 -22.29 15.65 -3.64
C GLU A 530 -22.52 16.76 -4.65
N ILE A 531 -22.45 16.46 -5.95
CA ILE A 531 -22.72 17.41 -7.03
C ILE A 531 -23.78 16.78 -7.93
N ASP A 532 -24.88 17.48 -8.11
CA ASP A 532 -25.89 17.13 -9.10
C ASP A 532 -25.59 17.91 -10.39
N TYR A 533 -25.62 17.23 -11.53
CA TYR A 533 -25.40 17.83 -12.84
C TYR A 533 -26.62 17.66 -13.73
N GLU A 534 -26.97 18.70 -14.46
CA GLU A 534 -27.83 18.65 -15.64
C GLU A 534 -26.96 18.86 -16.88
N ILE A 535 -27.12 17.97 -17.86
CA ILE A 535 -26.33 17.96 -19.09
C ILE A 535 -27.33 18.10 -20.24
N LYS A 536 -27.27 19.24 -20.92
CA LYS A 536 -28.20 19.62 -22.00
C LYS A 536 -27.43 19.71 -23.30
N LYS A 537 -28.01 19.19 -24.39
CA LYS A 537 -27.44 19.39 -25.72
C LYS A 537 -27.63 20.85 -26.09
N MET A 538 -26.59 21.50 -26.59
CA MET A 538 -26.68 22.85 -27.11
C MET A 538 -27.49 22.80 -28.41
N GLU A 539 -28.47 23.69 -28.56
CA GLU A 539 -29.15 23.87 -29.84
C GLU A 539 -28.13 24.42 -30.86
N GLU A 540 -28.09 23.81 -32.05
CA GLU A 540 -27.26 24.31 -33.15
C GLU A 540 -27.71 25.74 -33.48
N LYS A 541 -26.78 26.70 -33.36
CA LYS A 541 -26.99 28.09 -33.76
C LYS A 541 -26.88 28.26 -35.26
#